data_AF-A0A7J0CT84-F1
#
_entry.id   AF-A0A7J0CT84-F1
#
_cell.length_a   1.000
_cell.length_b   1.000
_cell.length_c   1.000
_cell.angle_alpha   90.00
_cell.angle_beta   90.00
_cell.angle_gamma   90.00
#
_symmetry.space_group_name_H-M   'P 1'
#
loop_
_entity.id
_entity.type
_entity.pdbx_description
1 polymer ?
#
loop_
_entity_poly.entity_id
_entity_poly.type
_entity_poly.pdbx_seq_one_letter_code
_entity_poly.pdbx_strand_id
1 'polypeptide(L)'
;MPTAGARLADGSGLDREGRVTATLLTTLLARAADPDRPELRPVLTGLPVAGFSGTLSTRYEDAPGATGLVRAKTGTLNRVNSLAGTVVDPQGRLLAFAFLASGSTSPAAAESALDALAAALAGPGG
;
A
#
# COMPACT_ATOMS: atom_id res chain seq x y z
N MET A 1 14.63 -9.13 8.96
CA MET A 1 13.56 -9.10 7.95
C MET A 1 13.09 -10.52 7.75
N PRO A 2 11.78 -10.82 7.82
CA PRO A 2 11.28 -12.15 7.48
C PRO A 2 11.32 -12.30 5.95
N THR A 3 12.30 -13.02 5.44
CA THR A 3 12.45 -13.30 3.99
C THR A 3 11.81 -14.63 3.57
N ALA A 4 11.31 -15.41 4.53
CA ALA A 4 10.63 -16.66 4.27
C ALA A 4 9.36 -16.43 3.41
N GLY A 5 9.32 -17.05 2.23
CA GLY A 5 8.21 -16.92 1.27
C GLY A 5 8.29 -15.69 0.36
N ALA A 6 9.31 -14.85 0.53
CA ALA A 6 9.55 -13.71 -0.35
C ALA A 6 10.61 -14.04 -1.41
N ARG A 7 10.22 -13.91 -2.68
CA ARG A 7 11.12 -13.88 -3.83
C ARG A 7 11.01 -12.49 -4.43
N LEU A 8 12.00 -11.64 -4.15
CA LEU A 8 12.14 -10.33 -4.79
C LEU A 8 13.00 -10.57 -6.02
N ALA A 9 12.36 -10.61 -7.19
CA ALA A 9 13.07 -10.85 -8.43
C ALA A 9 13.26 -9.55 -9.24
N ASP A 10 12.42 -8.54 -9.01
CA ASP A 10 12.70 -7.13 -9.28
C ASP A 10 12.05 -6.19 -8.25
N GLY A 11 12.43 -4.91 -8.27
CA GLY A 11 11.87 -3.87 -7.39
C GLY A 11 10.60 -3.20 -7.93
N SER A 12 10.20 -3.52 -9.16
CA SER A 12 9.01 -2.99 -9.83
C SER A 12 7.76 -3.88 -9.63
N GLY A 13 7.95 -5.15 -9.27
CA GLY A 13 6.90 -6.16 -9.19
C GLY A 13 6.49 -6.72 -10.56
N LEU A 14 7.32 -6.57 -11.60
CA LEU A 14 7.05 -7.06 -12.95
C LEU A 14 7.53 -8.50 -13.15
N ASP A 15 8.41 -8.99 -12.29
CA ASP A 15 8.85 -10.37 -12.30
C ASP A 15 7.71 -11.30 -11.85
N ARG A 16 7.36 -12.23 -12.74
CA ARG A 16 6.25 -13.18 -12.62
C ARG A 16 6.45 -14.22 -11.53
N GLU A 17 7.70 -14.43 -11.11
CA GLU A 17 8.06 -15.32 -10.01
C GLU A 17 8.26 -14.55 -8.70
N GLY A 18 8.09 -13.22 -8.74
CA GLY A 18 8.11 -12.34 -7.59
C GLY A 18 7.01 -12.73 -6.61
N ARG A 19 7.37 -13.32 -5.46
CA ARG A 19 6.44 -13.58 -4.36
C ARG A 19 6.74 -12.57 -3.28
N VAL A 20 5.80 -11.70 -2.96
CA VAL A 20 5.95 -10.78 -1.84
C VAL A 20 4.80 -11.01 -0.88
N THR A 21 5.12 -11.26 0.39
CA THR A 21 4.11 -11.47 1.42
C THR A 21 3.66 -10.11 1.98
N ALA A 22 2.40 -10.02 2.41
CA ALA A 22 1.90 -8.83 3.10
C ALA A 22 2.79 -8.48 4.32
N THR A 23 3.24 -9.49 5.06
CA THR A 23 4.15 -9.35 6.21
C THR A 23 5.50 -8.73 5.83
N LEU A 24 6.08 -9.11 4.68
CA LEU A 24 7.33 -8.50 4.23
C LEU A 24 7.14 -7.01 3.91
N LEU A 25 6.08 -6.68 3.17
CA LEU A 25 5.79 -5.30 2.78
C LEU A 25 5.53 -4.40 4.00
N THR A 26 4.69 -4.84 4.93
CA THR A 26 4.42 -4.07 6.15
C THR A 26 5.65 -3.94 7.02
N THR A 27 6.48 -5.00 7.13
CA THR A 27 7.74 -4.93 7.87
C THR A 27 8.71 -3.93 7.24
N LEU A 28 8.83 -3.90 5.90
CA LEU A 28 9.67 -2.94 5.19
C LEU A 28 9.19 -1.50 5.42
N LEU A 29 7.88 -1.25 5.27
CA LEU A 29 7.28 0.07 5.49
C LEU A 29 7.46 0.54 6.93
N ALA A 30 7.27 -0.34 7.91
CA ALA A 30 7.51 -0.03 9.32
C ALA A 30 8.98 0.32 9.59
N ARG A 31 9.93 -0.38 8.95
CA ARG A 31 11.36 -0.02 9.06
C ARG A 31 11.71 1.29 8.37
N ALA A 32 11.06 1.61 7.25
CA ALA A 32 11.26 2.87 6.56
C ALA A 32 10.68 4.07 7.33
N ALA A 33 9.69 3.81 8.20
CA ALA A 33 9.08 4.80 9.10
C ALA A 33 9.88 5.01 10.39
N ASP A 34 10.88 4.18 10.67
CA ASP A 34 11.68 4.22 11.89
C ASP A 34 12.50 5.53 11.96
N PRO A 35 12.31 6.38 12.99
CA PRO A 35 13.07 7.62 13.15
C PRO A 35 14.58 7.42 13.20
N ASP A 36 15.03 6.26 13.68
CA ASP A 36 16.45 5.90 13.79
C ASP A 36 17.07 5.49 12.43
N ARG A 37 16.26 5.49 11.36
CA ARG A 37 16.68 5.13 9.99
C ARG A 37 16.30 6.19 8.97
N PRO A 38 16.79 7.44 9.11
CA PRO A 38 16.45 8.54 8.22
C PRO A 38 16.79 8.26 6.76
N GLU A 39 17.80 7.43 6.48
CA GLU A 39 18.21 7.00 5.14
C GLU A 39 17.13 6.21 4.38
N LEU A 40 16.15 5.62 5.09
CA LEU A 40 15.06 4.85 4.48
C LEU A 40 13.81 5.70 4.18
N ARG A 41 13.75 6.95 4.65
CA ARG A 41 12.62 7.86 4.42
C ARG A 41 12.22 8.02 2.94
N PRO A 42 13.14 8.01 1.95
CA PRO A 42 12.78 8.05 0.53
C PRO A 42 11.79 6.96 0.10
N VAL A 43 11.80 5.79 0.77
CA VAL A 43 10.84 4.70 0.50
C VAL A 43 9.41 5.15 0.77
N LEU A 44 9.19 5.97 1.79
CA LEU A 44 7.86 6.49 2.13
C LEU A 44 7.48 7.74 1.33
N THR A 45 8.43 8.65 1.12
CA THR A 45 8.16 9.90 0.40
C THR A 45 7.99 9.71 -1.10
N GLY A 46 8.50 8.61 -1.65
CA GLY A 46 8.29 8.22 -3.04
C GLY A 46 6.94 7.54 -3.31
N LEU A 47 6.13 7.27 -2.28
CA LEU A 47 4.82 6.64 -2.47
C LEU A 47 3.81 7.63 -3.09
N PRO A 48 3.04 7.20 -4.11
CA PRO A 48 1.89 7.95 -4.60
C PRO A 48 0.93 8.36 -3.47
N VAL A 49 0.36 9.55 -3.56
CA VAL A 49 -0.54 10.14 -2.56
C VAL A 49 -1.96 10.14 -3.10
N ALA A 50 -2.91 9.64 -2.29
CA ALA A 50 -4.33 9.61 -2.62
C ALA A 50 -4.89 10.98 -2.99
N GLY A 51 -5.45 11.08 -4.20
CA GLY A 51 -6.02 12.31 -4.77
C GLY A 51 -5.01 13.31 -5.34
N PHE A 52 -3.71 12.98 -5.35
CA PHE A 52 -2.68 13.95 -5.76
C PHE A 52 -1.66 13.42 -6.76
N SER A 53 -1.20 12.17 -6.65
CA SER A 53 -0.06 11.73 -7.46
C SER A 53 -0.07 10.26 -7.85
N GLY A 54 0.69 9.97 -8.92
CA GLY A 54 0.90 8.64 -9.44
C GLY A 54 -0.42 7.91 -9.74
N THR A 55 -0.47 6.62 -9.43
CA THR A 55 -1.64 5.78 -9.66
C THR A 55 -2.80 6.02 -8.69
N LEU A 56 -2.66 6.94 -7.73
CA LEU A 56 -3.73 7.32 -6.81
C LEU A 56 -4.29 8.71 -7.10
N SER A 57 -3.83 9.40 -8.16
CA SER A 57 -4.20 10.79 -8.42
C SER A 57 -5.70 11.01 -8.64
N THR A 58 -6.40 10.03 -9.22
CA THR A 58 -7.85 10.06 -9.47
C THR A 58 -8.63 9.14 -8.54
N ARG A 59 -8.01 8.69 -7.44
CA ARG A 59 -8.63 7.78 -6.46
C ARG A 59 -8.94 8.55 -5.20
N TYR A 60 -10.00 8.14 -4.50
CA TYR A 60 -10.49 8.74 -3.25
C TYR A 60 -11.06 10.17 -3.38
N GLU A 61 -11.38 10.65 -4.59
CA GLU A 61 -11.98 11.98 -4.78
C GLU A 61 -13.25 12.18 -3.94
N ASP A 62 -14.07 11.12 -3.81
CA ASP A 62 -15.31 11.11 -3.01
C ASP A 62 -15.10 10.62 -1.55
N ALA A 63 -13.86 10.40 -1.12
CA ALA A 63 -13.51 9.90 0.21
C ALA A 63 -12.60 10.90 0.95
N PRO A 64 -13.15 12.05 1.41
CA PRO A 64 -12.36 13.14 1.99
C PRO A 64 -11.55 12.72 3.23
N GLY A 65 -11.98 11.68 3.96
CA GLY A 65 -11.24 11.12 5.08
C GLY A 65 -10.01 10.27 4.70
N ALA A 66 -9.80 9.95 3.42
CA ALA A 66 -8.67 9.15 2.94
C ALA A 66 -7.72 9.95 2.03
N THR A 67 -8.25 10.96 1.33
CA THR A 67 -7.48 11.86 0.46
C THR A 67 -6.33 12.55 1.20
N GLY A 68 -5.13 12.50 0.63
CA GLY A 68 -3.91 13.04 1.25
C GLY A 68 -3.34 12.22 2.42
N LEU A 69 -4.14 11.36 3.06
CA LEU A 69 -3.73 10.55 4.21
C LEU A 69 -3.18 9.18 3.78
N VAL A 70 -3.73 8.59 2.72
CA VAL A 70 -3.22 7.33 2.17
C VAL A 70 -2.06 7.62 1.21
N ARG A 71 -0.92 6.98 1.48
CA ARG A 71 0.25 6.94 0.59
C ARG A 71 0.61 5.52 0.29
N ALA A 72 0.47 5.08 -0.96
CA ALA A 72 0.61 3.67 -1.29
C ALA A 72 1.05 3.42 -2.72
N LYS A 73 1.77 2.31 -2.90
CA LYS A 73 2.07 1.77 -4.22
C LYS A 73 1.03 0.74 -4.61
N THR A 74 0.56 0.84 -5.84
CA THR A 74 -0.33 -0.15 -6.48
C THR A 74 0.49 -1.21 -7.23
N GLY A 75 -0.07 -2.42 -7.34
CA GLY A 75 0.48 -3.46 -8.21
C GLY A 75 -0.64 -4.36 -8.75
N THR A 76 -0.59 -4.66 -10.05
CA THR A 76 -1.58 -5.49 -10.75
C THR A 76 -0.85 -6.49 -11.66
N LEU A 77 -0.94 -7.78 -11.37
CA LEU A 77 -0.32 -8.84 -12.19
C LEU A 77 -1.16 -10.12 -12.16
N ASN A 78 -1.51 -10.68 -13.33
CA ASN A 78 -2.14 -12.00 -13.48
C ASN A 78 -3.30 -12.29 -12.50
N ARG A 79 -4.29 -11.40 -12.43
CA ARG A 79 -5.47 -11.49 -11.52
C ARG A 79 -5.14 -11.34 -10.03
N VAL A 80 -3.96 -10.82 -9.71
CA VAL A 80 -3.59 -10.37 -8.37
C VAL A 80 -3.52 -8.85 -8.38
N ASN A 81 -4.29 -8.23 -7.49
CA ASN A 81 -4.21 -6.81 -7.20
C ASN A 81 -3.58 -6.63 -5.82
N SER A 82 -2.82 -5.55 -5.68
CA SER A 82 -2.13 -5.22 -4.44
C SER A 82 -2.12 -3.72 -4.19
N LEU A 83 -2.21 -3.35 -2.91
CA LEU A 83 -2.07 -1.99 -2.43
C LEU A 83 -1.29 -2.05 -1.12
N ALA A 84 -0.10 -1.44 -1.09
CA ALA A 84 0.73 -1.43 0.10
C ALA A 84 1.31 -0.04 0.35
N GLY A 85 1.28 0.40 1.59
CA GLY A 85 1.64 1.75 1.95
C GLY A 85 1.37 2.11 3.40
N THR A 86 1.24 3.41 3.63
CA THR A 86 0.97 3.97 4.95
C THR A 86 -0.27 4.84 4.93
N VAL A 87 -0.91 4.94 6.09
CA VAL A 87 -2.05 5.81 6.35
C VAL A 87 -1.92 6.42 7.73
N VAL A 88 -2.38 7.66 7.88
CA VAL A 88 -2.48 8.31 9.20
C VAL A 88 -3.92 8.14 9.68
N ASP A 89 -4.10 7.51 10.84
CA ASP A 89 -5.41 7.31 11.45
C ASP A 89 -5.92 8.62 12.12
N PRO A 90 -7.21 8.69 12.53
CA PRO A 90 -7.75 9.88 13.18
C PRO A 90 -7.07 10.26 14.51
N GLN A 91 -6.34 9.33 15.13
CA GLN A 91 -5.55 9.58 16.34
C GLN A 91 -4.13 10.08 16.03
N GLY A 92 -3.80 10.29 14.74
CA GLY A 92 -2.50 10.76 14.29
C GLY A 92 -1.42 9.67 14.24
N ARG A 93 -1.79 8.40 14.37
CA ARG A 93 -0.83 7.28 14.30
C ARG A 93 -0.59 6.89 12.85
N LEU A 94 0.68 6.72 12.49
CA LEU A 94 1.07 6.18 11.21
C LEU A 94 0.94 4.66 11.23
N LEU A 95 0.05 4.12 10.38
CA LEU A 95 -0.16 2.70 10.19
C LEU A 95 0.46 2.25 8.86
N ALA A 96 1.18 1.14 8.88
CA ALA A 96 1.64 0.46 7.66
C ALA A 96 0.67 -0.68 7.30
N PHE A 97 0.31 -0.79 6.03
CA PHE A 97 -0.60 -1.83 5.54
C PHE A 97 -0.11 -2.44 4.23
N ALA A 98 -0.57 -3.66 3.95
CA ALA A 98 -0.41 -4.32 2.67
C ALA A 98 -1.61 -5.24 2.44
N PHE A 99 -2.35 -4.97 1.38
CA PHE A 99 -3.48 -5.79 0.95
C PHE A 99 -3.15 -6.48 -0.37
N LEU A 100 -3.53 -7.75 -0.44
CA LEU A 100 -3.31 -8.64 -1.59
C LEU A 100 -4.64 -9.32 -1.91
N ALA A 101 -5.15 -9.14 -3.13
CA ALA A 101 -6.36 -9.77 -3.62
C ALA A 101 -6.01 -10.65 -4.82
N SER A 102 -6.04 -11.96 -4.65
CA SER A 102 -5.76 -12.95 -5.71
C SER A 102 -7.05 -13.60 -6.23
N GLY A 103 -7.06 -13.95 -7.52
CA GLY A 103 -8.17 -14.69 -8.12
C GLY A 103 -9.39 -13.83 -8.45
N SER A 104 -9.24 -12.51 -8.45
CA SER A 104 -10.31 -11.61 -8.85
C SER A 104 -10.66 -11.80 -10.33
N THR A 105 -11.96 -11.87 -10.61
CA THR A 105 -12.50 -11.87 -11.98
C THR A 105 -12.59 -10.47 -12.58
N SER A 106 -12.49 -9.42 -11.74
CA SER A 106 -12.52 -8.01 -12.14
C SER A 106 -11.40 -7.22 -11.44
N PRO A 107 -10.37 -6.76 -12.17
CA PRO A 107 -9.33 -5.91 -11.61
C PRO A 107 -9.89 -4.63 -11.00
N ALA A 108 -10.87 -3.98 -11.64
CA ALA A 108 -11.46 -2.74 -11.12
C ALA A 108 -12.20 -2.97 -9.79
N ALA A 109 -12.95 -4.07 -9.65
CA ALA A 109 -13.67 -4.38 -8.41
C ALA A 109 -12.70 -4.67 -7.26
N ALA A 110 -11.62 -5.41 -7.53
CA ALA A 110 -10.61 -5.66 -6.52
C ALA A 110 -9.86 -4.36 -6.15
N GLU A 111 -9.54 -3.49 -7.12
CA GLU A 111 -9.00 -2.15 -6.84
C GLU A 111 -9.89 -1.35 -5.86
N SER A 112 -11.17 -1.26 -6.18
CA SER A 112 -12.14 -0.52 -5.38
C SER A 112 -12.29 -1.10 -3.97
N ALA A 113 -12.27 -2.43 -3.83
CA ALA A 113 -12.29 -3.09 -2.53
C ALA A 113 -11.03 -2.80 -1.70
N LEU A 114 -9.84 -2.81 -2.34
CA LEU A 114 -8.59 -2.45 -1.68
C LEU A 114 -8.58 -1.00 -1.22
N ASP A 115 -9.18 -0.09 -2.01
CA ASP A 115 -9.35 1.30 -1.60
C ASP A 115 -10.24 1.46 -0.39
N ALA A 116 -11.40 0.80 -0.40
CA ALA A 116 -12.35 0.86 0.70
C ALA A 116 -11.70 0.39 2.01
N LEU A 117 -10.87 -0.67 1.96
CA LEU A 117 -10.10 -1.14 3.11
C LEU A 117 -9.10 -0.09 3.60
N ALA A 118 -8.35 0.54 2.69
CA ALA A 118 -7.39 1.58 3.06
C ALA A 118 -8.08 2.85 3.60
N ALA A 119 -9.22 3.25 3.03
CA ALA A 119 -10.02 4.36 3.52
C ALA A 119 -10.59 4.06 4.91
N ALA A 120 -11.00 2.81 5.19
CA ALA A 120 -11.48 2.41 6.50
C ALA A 120 -10.40 2.56 7.59
N LEU A 121 -9.12 2.39 7.25
CA LEU A 121 -8.01 2.66 8.18
C LEU A 121 -7.81 4.17 8.47
N ALA A 122 -8.21 5.04 7.55
CA ALA A 122 -8.14 6.50 7.71
C ALA A 122 -9.38 7.08 8.42
N GLY A 123 -10.50 6.34 8.42
CA GLY A 123 -11.72 6.70 9.11
C GLY A 123 -11.68 6.40 10.62
N PRO A 124 -12.64 6.91 11.41
CA PRO A 124 -12.83 6.47 12.78
C PRO A 124 -13.07 4.96 12.76
N GLY A 125 -12.13 4.20 13.34
CA GLY A 125 -12.30 2.76 13.52
C GLY A 125 -13.65 2.47 14.17
N GLY A 126 -14.37 1.50 13.62
CA GLY A 126 -15.69 1.09 14.13
C GLY A 126 -15.66 0.66 15.59
#